data_AF-A0A2Z2NRS2-F1
#
_entry.id   AF-A0A2Z2NRS2-F1
#
_cell.length_a   1.000
_cell.length_b   1.000
_cell.length_c   1.000
_cell.angle_alpha   90.00
_cell.angle_beta   90.00
_cell.angle_gamma   90.00
#
_symmetry.space_group_name_H-M   'P 1'
#
loop_
_entity.id
_entity.type
_entity.pdbx_description
1 polymer ?
#
loop_
_entity_poly.entity_id
_entity_poly.type
_entity_poly.pdbx_seq_one_letter_code
_entity_poly.pdbx_strand_id
1 'polypeptide(L)'
;MNPGKHLCTCLFLILLAGCSSDDNQPDQTSNPAPDSDVPENPLPSAPGGDTSAIAGLWDARNGEAGSVDERYVEISTDGVYLEYDFRQDDLADDGNCYLRSAPLTLTPEDPANNAYSLPDDRTFNATSSTDGSILSITFAEQPLQDWTAVSGVSTDDLAGCDNIFE
;
A
#
# COMPACT_ATOMS: atom_id res chain seq x y z
N MET A 1 -4.74 -51.81 16.46
CA MET A 1 -6.17 -51.85 16.09
C MET A 1 -6.48 -50.59 15.29
N ASN A 2 -6.85 -50.78 14.02
CA ASN A 2 -7.48 -49.81 13.12
C ASN A 2 -8.88 -49.41 13.65
N PRO A 3 -9.67 -48.52 13.01
CA PRO A 3 -9.39 -47.38 12.12
C PRO A 3 -10.31 -46.15 12.42
N GLY A 4 -10.30 -45.09 11.60
CA GLY A 4 -11.44 -44.16 11.56
C GLY A 4 -11.28 -42.88 10.73
N LYS A 5 -11.14 -43.00 9.40
CA LYS A 5 -11.29 -41.90 8.43
C LYS A 5 -12.78 -41.57 8.26
N HIS A 6 -13.17 -40.30 8.13
CA HIS A 6 -14.35 -39.93 7.35
C HIS A 6 -14.17 -38.56 6.66
N LEU A 7 -14.01 -38.62 5.34
CA LEU A 7 -14.28 -37.53 4.40
C LEU A 7 -15.75 -37.12 4.52
N CYS A 8 -16.04 -35.82 4.51
CA CYS A 8 -17.38 -35.30 4.26
C CYS A 8 -17.37 -34.48 2.97
N THR A 9 -17.77 -35.12 1.88
CA THR A 9 -18.08 -34.50 0.58
C THR A 9 -19.53 -34.04 0.62
N CYS A 10 -19.80 -32.75 0.51
CA CYS A 10 -21.15 -32.24 0.24
C CYS A 10 -21.23 -31.74 -1.20
N LEU A 11 -21.80 -32.59 -2.05
CA LEU A 11 -22.22 -32.29 -3.42
C LEU A 11 -23.65 -31.76 -3.34
N PHE A 12 -23.90 -30.50 -3.70
CA PHE A 12 -25.25 -29.97 -3.89
C PHE A 12 -25.50 -29.70 -5.38
N LEU A 13 -26.22 -30.63 -6.03
CA LEU A 13 -26.89 -30.40 -7.30
C LEU A 13 -28.30 -29.87 -6.99
N ILE A 14 -28.59 -28.63 -7.38
CA ILE A 14 -29.96 -28.13 -7.45
C ILE A 14 -30.30 -27.89 -8.91
N LEU A 15 -31.17 -28.76 -9.42
CA LEU A 15 -31.93 -28.58 -10.66
C LEU A 15 -33.03 -27.53 -10.40
N LEU A 16 -33.09 -26.50 -11.22
CA LEU A 16 -34.27 -25.64 -11.34
C LEU A 16 -34.76 -25.66 -12.79
N ALA A 17 -36.03 -26.05 -12.89
CA ALA A 17 -36.80 -26.24 -14.09
C ALA A 17 -37.13 -24.93 -14.82
N GLY A 18 -37.44 -25.06 -16.10
CA GLY A 18 -37.83 -23.95 -16.97
C GLY A 18 -39.25 -23.40 -16.77
N CYS A 19 -39.40 -22.17 -17.24
CA CYS A 19 -40.61 -21.50 -17.78
C CYS A 19 -40.04 -20.63 -18.92
N SER A 20 -40.27 -20.86 -20.21
CA SER A 20 -41.51 -20.83 -21.02
C SER A 20 -42.25 -19.49 -20.98
N SER A 21 -42.18 -18.81 -22.14
CA SER A 21 -43.15 -17.86 -22.74
C SER A 21 -43.28 -16.47 -22.09
N ASP A 22 -43.49 -15.36 -22.79
CA ASP A 22 -43.39 -14.93 -24.20
C ASP A 22 -43.63 -13.38 -24.18
N ASP A 23 -43.33 -12.71 -25.28
CA ASP A 23 -43.82 -11.39 -25.74
C ASP A 23 -43.27 -10.03 -25.20
N ASN A 24 -42.56 -9.37 -26.14
CA ASN A 24 -42.66 -7.97 -26.57
C ASN A 24 -42.39 -6.81 -25.59
N GLN A 25 -41.20 -6.19 -25.69
CA GLN A 25 -41.05 -4.73 -25.64
C GLN A 25 -39.79 -4.24 -26.42
N PRO A 26 -39.79 -2.98 -26.90
CA PRO A 26 -39.06 -2.55 -28.09
C PRO A 26 -37.60 -2.20 -27.81
N ASP A 27 -36.79 -2.26 -28.88
CA ASP A 27 -35.45 -1.67 -29.07
C ASP A 27 -34.93 -0.83 -27.89
N GLN A 28 -34.35 -1.51 -26.91
CA GLN A 28 -33.35 -0.90 -26.06
C GLN A 28 -32.04 -1.00 -26.84
N THR A 29 -31.73 0.04 -27.62
CA THR A 29 -30.36 0.28 -28.05
C THR A 29 -29.56 0.47 -26.77
N SER A 30 -28.98 -0.63 -26.28
CA SER A 30 -27.96 -0.59 -25.25
C SER A 30 -26.77 0.05 -25.92
N ASN A 31 -26.68 1.38 -25.88
CA ASN A 31 -25.39 2.00 -26.03
C ASN A 31 -24.51 1.37 -24.94
N PRO A 32 -23.36 0.77 -25.28
CA PRO A 32 -22.37 0.49 -24.25
C PRO A 32 -22.17 1.79 -23.46
N ALA A 33 -22.20 1.69 -22.13
CA ALA A 33 -21.75 2.80 -21.30
C ALA A 33 -20.39 3.26 -21.88
N PRO A 34 -20.18 4.57 -22.09
CA PRO A 34 -18.87 5.03 -22.53
C PRO A 34 -17.86 4.44 -21.56
N ASP A 35 -16.93 3.68 -22.13
CA ASP A 35 -15.84 3.06 -21.41
C ASP A 35 -15.27 4.14 -20.50
N SER A 36 -15.44 3.96 -19.20
CA SER A 36 -14.75 4.81 -18.23
C SER A 36 -13.34 4.26 -18.10
N ASP A 37 -12.65 4.17 -19.24
CA ASP A 37 -11.21 4.34 -19.34
C ASP A 37 -10.92 5.82 -19.02
N VAL A 38 -11.34 6.25 -17.83
CA VAL A 38 -10.66 7.35 -17.17
C VAL A 38 -9.37 6.67 -16.75
N PRO A 39 -8.21 6.95 -17.39
CA PRO A 39 -6.96 6.58 -16.76
C PRO A 39 -7.05 7.14 -15.35
N GLU A 40 -6.91 6.27 -14.34
CA GLU A 40 -6.74 6.70 -12.96
C GLU A 40 -5.52 7.60 -12.97
N ASN A 41 -5.79 8.89 -13.17
CA ASN A 41 -4.75 9.88 -13.31
C ASN A 41 -4.11 9.85 -11.92
N PRO A 42 -2.84 9.45 -11.80
CA PRO A 42 -2.22 9.32 -10.49
C PRO A 42 -2.46 10.63 -9.77
N LEU A 43 -3.08 10.55 -8.58
CA LEU A 43 -3.46 11.74 -7.84
C LEU A 43 -2.21 12.61 -7.73
N PRO A 44 -2.24 13.86 -8.23
CA PRO A 44 -1.07 14.70 -8.17
C PRO A 44 -0.67 14.87 -6.71
N SER A 45 0.55 14.46 -6.36
CA SER A 45 1.15 14.75 -5.06
C SER A 45 1.41 16.25 -4.99
N ALA A 46 0.59 16.95 -4.23
CA ALA A 46 0.89 18.30 -3.81
C ALA A 46 1.56 18.22 -2.42
N PRO A 47 2.41 19.18 -2.05
CA PRO A 47 2.86 19.34 -0.67
C PRO A 47 1.67 19.37 0.30
N GLY A 48 1.64 18.48 1.29
CA GLY A 48 0.53 18.35 2.24
C GLY A 48 0.62 19.25 3.48
N GLY A 49 1.76 19.91 3.70
CA GLY A 49 1.95 20.84 4.83
C GLY A 49 3.34 20.72 5.45
N ASP A 50 3.54 21.36 6.60
CA ASP A 50 4.82 21.25 7.33
C ASP A 50 4.91 19.89 8.05
N THR A 51 5.83 19.06 7.59
CA THR A 51 6.16 17.74 8.16
C THR A 51 7.60 17.68 8.64
N SER A 52 8.25 18.84 8.85
CA SER A 52 9.66 18.94 9.25
C SER A 52 10.00 18.17 10.53
N ALA A 53 9.04 17.96 11.42
CA ALA A 53 9.22 17.18 12.65
C ALA A 53 9.46 15.67 12.43
N ILE A 54 9.09 15.14 11.27
CA ILE A 54 9.21 13.71 10.90
C ILE A 54 9.91 13.50 9.55
N ALA A 55 10.44 14.57 8.96
CA ALA A 55 11.11 14.52 7.67
C ALA A 55 12.42 13.74 7.77
N GLY A 56 12.70 12.93 6.74
CA GLY A 56 13.87 12.07 6.69
C GLY A 56 13.66 10.86 5.78
N LEU A 57 14.74 10.10 5.61
CA LEU A 57 14.71 8.75 5.05
C LEU A 57 14.72 7.75 6.21
N TRP A 58 13.73 6.86 6.23
CA TRP A 58 13.46 5.95 7.34
C TRP A 58 13.54 4.50 6.86
N ASP A 59 14.20 3.65 7.62
CA ASP A 59 14.20 2.21 7.45
C ASP A 59 12.90 1.65 8.04
N ALA A 60 11.99 1.29 7.14
CA ALA A 60 10.63 0.86 7.45
C ALA A 60 10.46 -0.64 7.24
N ARG A 61 11.56 -1.40 7.39
CA ARG A 61 11.59 -2.86 7.40
C ARG A 61 10.52 -3.44 8.32
N ASN A 62 9.84 -4.48 7.85
CA ASN A 62 8.80 -5.17 8.60
C ASN A 62 8.94 -6.69 8.41
N GLY A 63 8.33 -7.47 9.32
CA GLY A 63 8.32 -8.92 9.27
C GLY A 63 9.18 -9.59 10.35
N GLU A 64 9.14 -10.91 10.34
CA GLU A 64 9.93 -11.76 11.25
C GLU A 64 11.18 -12.29 10.53
N ALA A 65 12.14 -12.81 11.29
CA ALA A 65 13.36 -13.37 10.71
C ALA A 65 13.04 -14.50 9.71
N GLY A 66 13.49 -14.32 8.45
CA GLY A 66 13.21 -15.24 7.34
C GLY A 66 11.92 -14.93 6.57
N SER A 67 11.27 -13.81 6.86
CA SER A 67 10.19 -13.20 6.09
C SER A 67 10.23 -11.67 6.27
N VAL A 68 11.41 -11.08 6.06
CA VAL A 68 11.62 -9.63 6.18
C VAL A 68 11.35 -8.95 4.83
N ASP A 69 10.49 -7.94 4.87
CA ASP A 69 10.25 -6.97 3.82
C ASP A 69 11.26 -5.82 3.97
N GLU A 70 12.17 -5.65 3.00
CA GLU A 70 13.10 -4.51 2.99
C GLU A 70 12.49 -3.28 2.33
N ARG A 71 12.05 -2.34 3.16
CA ARG A 71 11.36 -1.13 2.73
C ARG A 71 11.95 0.13 3.35
N TYR A 72 12.06 1.18 2.56
CA TYR A 72 12.41 2.53 3.03
C TYR A 72 11.26 3.52 2.75
N VAL A 73 11.14 4.52 3.61
CA VAL A 73 10.16 5.59 3.47
C VAL A 73 10.86 6.94 3.53
N GLU A 74 10.66 7.77 2.51
CA GLU A 74 11.10 9.16 2.49
C GLU A 74 9.91 10.07 2.81
N ILE A 75 10.08 10.92 3.82
CA ILE A 75 9.15 11.98 4.18
C ILE A 75 9.86 13.32 3.97
N SER A 76 9.36 14.15 3.06
CA SER A 76 9.90 15.49 2.86
C SER A 76 9.46 16.44 3.98
N THR A 77 10.05 17.63 4.04
CA THR A 77 9.64 18.67 5.01
C THR A 77 8.33 19.37 4.65
N ASP A 78 7.87 19.23 3.41
CA ASP A 78 6.68 19.88 2.86
C ASP A 78 5.51 18.90 2.63
N GLY A 79 5.57 17.71 3.22
CA GLY A 79 4.45 16.77 3.24
C GLY A 79 4.34 15.94 1.97
N VAL A 80 5.46 15.43 1.46
CA VAL A 80 5.52 14.38 0.44
C VAL A 80 5.96 13.08 1.10
N TYR A 81 5.29 11.99 0.77
CA TYR A 81 5.56 10.64 1.26
C TYR A 81 5.86 9.71 0.08
N LEU A 82 6.97 8.99 0.16
CA LEU A 82 7.49 8.10 -0.89
C LEU A 82 7.95 6.79 -0.26
N GLU A 83 7.54 5.65 -0.83
CA GLU A 83 7.99 4.33 -0.40
C GLU A 83 8.94 3.72 -1.45
N TYR A 84 9.93 2.98 -0.96
CA TYR A 84 10.88 2.21 -1.74
C TYR A 84 10.86 0.77 -1.23
N ASP A 85 10.38 -0.17 -2.05
CA ASP A 85 10.22 -1.59 -1.73
C ASP A 85 11.31 -2.40 -2.48
N PHE A 86 12.15 -3.14 -1.74
CA PHE A 86 13.23 -3.92 -2.34
C PHE A 86 12.72 -5.24 -2.93
N ARG A 87 12.98 -5.45 -4.21
CA ARG A 87 12.38 -6.57 -4.96
C ARG A 87 13.17 -7.89 -4.89
N GLN A 88 14.23 -7.97 -4.09
CA GLN A 88 15.00 -9.20 -3.85
C GLN A 88 15.18 -9.47 -2.35
N ASP A 89 14.05 -9.59 -1.65
CA ASP A 89 13.99 -9.90 -0.22
C ASP A 89 13.26 -11.23 0.04
N ASP A 90 12.82 -11.47 1.28
CA ASP A 90 12.13 -12.72 1.60
C ASP A 90 10.70 -12.80 1.03
N LEU A 91 10.15 -11.66 0.56
CA LEU A 91 8.78 -11.54 0.04
C LEU A 91 8.73 -11.37 -1.50
N ALA A 92 9.84 -10.96 -2.12
CA ALA A 92 9.97 -10.78 -3.58
C ALA A 92 11.34 -11.27 -4.10
N ASP A 93 11.37 -11.84 -5.31
CA ASP A 93 12.62 -12.24 -6.01
C ASP A 93 12.59 -11.78 -7.48
N ASP A 94 12.17 -10.53 -7.70
CA ASP A 94 11.97 -9.93 -9.02
C ASP A 94 13.17 -9.06 -9.46
N GLY A 95 14.25 -9.02 -8.69
CA GLY A 95 15.51 -8.39 -9.06
C GLY A 95 16.13 -7.50 -7.97
N ASN A 96 17.44 -7.26 -8.08
CA ASN A 96 18.19 -6.42 -7.14
C ASN A 96 17.94 -4.93 -7.39
N CYS A 97 16.73 -4.47 -7.09
CA CYS A 97 16.29 -3.11 -7.32
C CYS A 97 15.14 -2.71 -6.38
N TYR A 98 14.87 -1.42 -6.29
CA TYR A 98 13.77 -0.86 -5.51
C TYR A 98 12.61 -0.45 -6.42
N LEU A 99 11.41 -0.90 -6.09
CA LEU A 99 10.18 -0.36 -6.65
C LEU A 99 9.83 0.92 -5.88
N ARG A 100 9.83 2.06 -6.57
CA ARG A 100 9.47 3.35 -6.01
C ARG A 100 7.98 3.61 -6.19
N SER A 101 7.27 3.92 -5.12
CA SER A 101 5.86 4.32 -5.19
C SER A 101 5.69 5.66 -5.91
N ALA A 102 4.49 5.92 -6.43
CA ALA A 102 4.13 7.30 -6.76
C ALA A 102 4.20 8.15 -5.47
N PRO A 103 4.65 9.43 -5.54
CA PRO A 103 4.65 10.28 -4.38
C PRO A 103 3.22 10.57 -3.92
N LEU A 104 2.99 10.51 -2.62
CA LEU A 104 1.71 10.76 -1.97
C LEU A 104 1.76 12.07 -1.17
N THR A 105 0.64 12.79 -1.13
CA THR A 105 0.46 13.97 -0.26
C THR A 105 0.30 13.52 1.19
N LEU A 106 1.21 13.93 2.07
CA LEU A 106 1.12 13.68 3.51
C LEU A 106 0.58 14.91 4.22
N THR A 107 -0.64 14.82 4.76
CA THR A 107 -1.33 15.96 5.37
C THR A 107 -1.24 15.88 6.89
N PRO A 108 -0.72 16.92 7.58
CA PRO A 108 -0.84 17.05 9.03
C PRO A 108 -2.28 17.38 9.42
N GLU A 109 -2.98 16.44 10.07
CA GLU A 109 -4.39 16.60 10.46
C GLU A 109 -4.52 17.24 11.85
N ASP A 110 -3.68 16.80 12.78
CA ASP A 110 -3.61 17.35 14.13
C ASP A 110 -2.15 17.40 14.61
N PRO A 111 -1.44 18.51 14.31
CA PRO A 111 -0.04 18.68 14.70
C PRO A 111 0.19 18.62 16.21
N ALA A 112 -0.82 18.93 17.04
CA ALA A 112 -0.68 18.87 18.50
C ALA A 112 -0.62 17.42 19.02
N ASN A 113 -1.17 16.47 18.26
CA ASN A 113 -1.17 15.05 18.56
C ASN A 113 -0.32 14.23 17.56
N ASN A 114 0.47 14.92 16.73
CA ASN A 114 1.28 14.32 15.67
C ASN A 114 0.48 13.37 14.75
N ALA A 115 -0.75 13.74 14.38
CA ALA A 115 -1.60 12.94 13.52
C ALA A 115 -1.47 13.37 12.05
N TYR A 116 -1.36 12.39 11.15
CA TYR A 116 -1.18 12.59 9.72
C TYR A 116 -2.11 11.68 8.90
N SER A 117 -2.39 12.08 7.67
CA SER A 117 -3.18 11.31 6.70
C SER A 117 -2.48 11.22 5.34
N LEU A 118 -2.76 10.14 4.62
CA LEU A 118 -2.39 9.92 3.23
C LEU A 118 -3.65 9.86 2.34
N PRO A 119 -3.54 10.02 1.01
CA PRO A 119 -4.69 10.07 0.11
C PRO A 119 -5.40 8.73 -0.07
N ASP A 120 -4.82 7.64 0.43
CA ASP A 120 -5.35 6.26 0.37
C ASP A 120 -6.10 5.87 1.65
N ASP A 121 -6.64 6.86 2.36
CA ASP A 121 -7.36 6.74 3.63
C ASP A 121 -6.51 6.21 4.81
N ARG A 122 -5.20 5.99 4.63
CA ARG A 122 -4.31 5.67 5.75
C ARG A 122 -4.16 6.89 6.66
N THR A 123 -4.28 6.66 7.96
CA THR A 123 -4.00 7.64 9.01
C THR A 123 -3.04 7.05 10.02
N PHE A 124 -2.17 7.90 10.57
CA PHE A 124 -1.18 7.48 11.56
C PHE A 124 -0.77 8.60 12.50
N ASN A 125 -0.26 8.21 13.67
CA ASN A 125 0.50 9.09 14.54
C ASN A 125 1.99 8.78 14.39
N ALA A 126 2.82 9.82 14.32
CA ALA A 126 4.28 9.65 14.21
C ALA A 126 5.02 10.52 15.23
N THR A 127 5.93 9.93 16.00
CA THR A 127 6.73 10.65 17.00
C THR A 127 8.20 10.35 16.81
N SER A 128 9.00 11.39 16.57
CA SER A 128 10.45 11.26 16.50
C SER A 128 11.06 11.25 17.91
N SER A 129 12.07 10.40 18.10
CA SER A 129 12.94 10.40 19.28
C SER A 129 13.71 11.73 19.41
N THR A 130 14.18 12.04 20.62
CA THR A 130 14.84 13.33 20.90
C THR A 130 16.11 13.57 20.07
N ASP A 131 16.83 12.51 19.71
CA ASP A 131 18.03 12.58 18.87
C ASP A 131 17.74 12.39 17.37
N GLY A 132 16.47 12.18 17.00
CA GLY A 132 16.03 11.98 15.62
C GLY A 132 16.43 10.62 15.03
N SER A 133 16.92 9.67 15.84
CA SER A 133 17.42 8.38 15.34
C SER A 133 16.32 7.36 15.07
N ILE A 134 15.17 7.50 15.74
CA ILE A 134 14.00 6.63 15.62
C ILE A 134 12.75 7.49 15.35
N LEU A 135 11.92 7.04 14.41
CA LEU A 135 10.56 7.50 14.18
C LEU A 135 9.57 6.39 14.56
N SER A 136 8.82 6.60 15.63
CA SER A 136 7.78 5.66 16.06
C SER A 136 6.46 5.99 15.36
N ILE A 137 5.93 5.06 14.57
CA ILE A 137 4.68 5.20 13.83
C ILE A 137 3.63 4.22 14.32
N THR A 138 2.41 4.72 14.52
CA THR A 138 1.22 3.90 14.76
C THR A 138 0.18 4.18 13.69
N PHE A 139 0.03 3.27 12.72
CA PHE A 139 -1.12 3.31 11.81
C PHE A 139 -2.37 2.81 12.52
N ALA A 140 -3.55 3.25 12.08
CA ALA A 140 -4.81 2.73 12.57
C ALA A 140 -4.84 1.18 12.47
N GLU A 141 -5.20 0.52 13.57
CA GLU A 141 -5.34 -0.94 13.67
C GLU A 141 -4.05 -1.76 13.46
N GLN A 142 -2.89 -1.11 13.41
CA GLN A 142 -1.59 -1.78 13.31
C GLN A 142 -0.80 -1.66 14.62
N PRO A 143 0.10 -2.61 14.92
CA PRO A 143 1.04 -2.44 16.01
C PRO A 143 1.95 -1.23 15.78
N LEU A 144 2.52 -0.72 16.87
CA LEU A 144 3.58 0.29 16.83
C LEU A 144 4.76 -0.23 16.00
N GLN A 145 5.27 0.61 15.13
CA GLN A 145 6.48 0.38 14.34
C GLN A 145 7.54 1.42 14.71
N ASP A 146 8.78 1.00 14.87
CA ASP A 146 9.91 1.89 15.09
C ASP A 146 10.79 1.86 13.83
N TRP A 147 10.87 3.00 13.14
CA TRP A 147 11.68 3.15 11.94
C TRP A 147 12.98 3.85 12.28
N THR A 148 14.11 3.29 11.86
CA THR A 148 15.43 3.88 12.15
C THR A 148 15.78 4.90 11.08
N ALA A 149 16.32 6.05 11.46
CA ALA A 149 16.81 7.05 10.51
C ALA A 149 17.97 6.47 9.68
N VAL A 150 17.85 6.58 8.37
CA VAL A 150 18.92 6.21 7.44
C VAL A 150 19.90 7.37 7.32
N SER A 151 21.19 7.08 7.44
CA SER A 151 22.25 8.08 7.29
C SER A 151 23.34 7.61 6.33
N GLY A 152 23.91 8.54 5.57
CA GLY A 152 24.95 8.24 4.58
C GLY A 152 24.47 7.57 3.29
N VAL A 153 23.15 7.40 3.14
CA VAL A 153 22.49 6.92 1.93
C VAL A 153 21.48 7.99 1.51
N SER A 154 21.50 8.36 0.22
CA SER A 154 20.49 9.20 -0.41
C SER A 154 19.51 8.34 -1.21
N THR A 155 18.34 8.87 -1.54
CA THR A 155 17.37 8.15 -2.37
C THR A 155 17.86 7.92 -3.80
N ASP A 156 18.82 8.72 -4.28
CA ASP A 156 19.53 8.49 -5.54
C ASP A 156 20.46 7.25 -5.50
N ASP A 157 20.84 6.78 -4.31
CA ASP A 157 21.63 5.55 -4.13
C ASP A 157 20.76 4.28 -4.15
N LEU A 158 19.43 4.43 -4.05
CA LEU A 158 18.49 3.31 -4.15
C LEU A 158 18.23 3.00 -5.63
N ALA A 159 18.93 1.99 -6.15
CA ALA A 159 18.80 1.59 -7.55
C ALA A 159 17.35 1.19 -7.87
N GLY A 160 16.64 2.05 -8.60
CA GLY A 160 15.27 1.78 -9.03
C GLY A 160 15.20 0.60 -9.99
N CYS A 161 14.09 -0.14 -9.96
CA CYS A 161 13.83 -1.14 -10.99
C CYS A 161 13.66 -0.44 -12.34
N ASP A 162 14.40 -0.89 -13.35
CA ASP A 162 14.16 -0.46 -14.73
C ASP A 162 12.71 -0.80 -15.07
N ASN A 163 11.92 0.21 -15.44
CA ASN A 163 10.49 0.06 -15.74
C ASN A 163 10.27 -1.10 -16.73
N ILE A 164 9.77 -2.24 -16.24
CA ILE A 164 9.11 -3.26 -17.06
C ILE A 164 7.67 -2.79 -17.30
N PHE A 165 7.52 -1.55 -17.78
CA PHE A 165 6.28 -1.06 -18.36
C PHE A 165 6.53 -0.92 -19.86
N GLU A 166 6.52 -2.05 -20.58
CA GLU A 166 6.24 -2.12 -22.02
C GLU A 166 4.76 -2.38 -22.25
#